data_AF-A0A9P3AWA1-F1
#
_entry.id   AF-A0A9P3AWA1-F1
#
_cell.length_a   1.000
_cell.length_b   1.000
_cell.length_c   1.000
_cell.angle_alpha   90.00
_cell.angle_beta   90.00
_cell.angle_gamma   90.00
#
_symmetry.space_group_name_H-M   'P 1'
#
loop_
_entity.id
_entity.type
_entity.pdbx_description
1 polymer ?
#
loop_
_entity_poly.entity_id
_entity_poly.type
_entity_poly.pdbx_seq_one_letter_code
_entity_poly.pdbx_strand_id
1 'polypeptide(L)'
;MTDKTYTKRENARRAGVAAGVPAELVEITVHKNGDEVRFGWKAMEAPAPAAADAVLTTSKPKKAAPKVERVEQNGVKRPKDGGLCAAVWAWLDAHPEATIKDAKAAAPENGWNANNVACEFYAWRKFNGLSRATAAN
;
A
#
# COMPACT_ATOMS: atom_id res chain seq x y z
N MET A 1 5.63 -25.02 -22.82
CA MET A 1 4.65 -23.95 -22.61
C MET A 1 5.06 -22.79 -23.49
N THR A 2 4.21 -22.36 -24.42
CA THR A 2 4.50 -21.27 -25.35
C THR A 2 4.67 -19.98 -24.54
N ASP A 3 5.84 -19.34 -24.59
CA ASP A 3 6.09 -18.02 -24.00
C ASP A 3 5.11 -16.98 -24.58
N LYS A 4 3.96 -16.79 -23.92
CA LYS A 4 2.98 -15.79 -24.32
C LYS A 4 3.51 -14.40 -24.00
N THR A 5 4.02 -13.73 -25.02
CA THR A 5 4.41 -12.34 -24.97
C THR A 5 3.25 -11.42 -25.39
N TYR A 6 3.27 -10.17 -24.94
CA TYR A 6 2.21 -9.18 -25.12
C TYR A 6 2.79 -7.86 -25.65
N THR A 7 2.01 -7.07 -26.40
CA THR A 7 2.47 -5.77 -26.93
C THR A 7 2.47 -4.69 -25.85
N LYS A 8 1.74 -4.92 -24.75
CA LYS A 8 1.62 -3.99 -23.63
C LYS A 8 2.00 -4.66 -22.33
N ARG A 9 2.81 -3.97 -21.52
CA ARG A 9 3.21 -4.37 -20.16
C ARG A 9 2.01 -4.69 -19.25
N GLU A 10 0.96 -3.89 -19.34
CA GLU A 10 -0.24 -4.08 -18.52
C GLU A 10 -0.98 -5.38 -18.87
N ASN A 11 -1.01 -5.76 -20.15
CA ASN A 11 -1.60 -7.02 -20.58
C ASN A 11 -0.80 -8.22 -20.08
N ALA A 12 0.53 -8.13 -20.10
CA ALA A 12 1.39 -9.15 -19.49
C ALA A 12 1.14 -9.27 -17.97
N ARG A 13 0.97 -8.14 -17.27
CA ARG A 13 0.66 -8.15 -15.83
C ARG A 13 -0.70 -8.78 -15.54
N ARG A 14 -1.74 -8.38 -16.29
CA ARG A 14 -3.10 -8.94 -16.15
C ARG A 14 -3.14 -10.43 -16.47
N ALA A 15 -2.34 -10.90 -17.43
CA ALA A 15 -2.22 -12.31 -17.74
C ALA A 15 -1.60 -13.11 -16.59
N GLY A 16 -0.56 -12.58 -15.92
CA GLY A 16 0.01 -13.21 -14.73
C GLY A 16 -0.98 -13.29 -13.56
N VAL A 17 -1.77 -12.23 -13.34
CA VAL A 17 -2.84 -12.21 -12.33
C VAL A 17 -3.95 -13.19 -12.68
N ALA A 18 -4.36 -13.27 -13.95
CA ALA A 18 -5.37 -14.21 -14.43
C ALA A 18 -4.89 -15.68 -14.32
N ALA A 19 -3.57 -15.91 -14.35
CA ALA A 19 -2.96 -17.21 -14.09
C ALA A 19 -2.79 -17.53 -12.60
N GLY A 20 -3.31 -16.69 -11.70
CA GLY A 20 -3.31 -16.91 -10.25
C GLY A 20 -2.08 -16.39 -9.51
N VAL A 21 -1.18 -15.66 -10.18
CA VAL A 21 -0.01 -15.06 -9.55
C VAL A 21 -0.37 -13.67 -8.99
N PRO A 22 -0.13 -13.38 -7.70
CA PRO A 22 -0.35 -12.06 -7.13
C PRO A 22 0.38 -10.99 -7.93
N ALA A 23 -0.25 -9.83 -8.14
CA ALA A 23 0.29 -8.80 -9.02
C ALA A 23 1.66 -8.23 -8.59
N GLU A 24 2.10 -8.55 -7.37
CA GLU A 24 3.39 -8.24 -6.75
C GLU A 24 4.47 -9.28 -7.08
N LEU A 25 4.05 -10.51 -7.40
CA LEU A 25 4.89 -11.64 -7.80
C LEU A 25 4.90 -11.87 -9.31
N VAL A 26 4.15 -11.04 -10.06
CA VAL A 26 4.20 -11.03 -11.52
C VAL A 26 5.38 -10.18 -11.97
N GLU A 27 6.47 -10.83 -12.32
CA GLU A 27 7.63 -10.18 -12.92
C GLU A 27 7.38 -9.97 -14.41
N ILE A 28 7.42 -8.72 -14.87
CA ILE A 28 7.30 -8.41 -16.30
C ILE A 28 8.67 -8.53 -16.95
N THR A 29 8.80 -9.47 -17.88
CA THR A 29 9.99 -9.60 -18.72
C THR A 29 9.83 -8.77 -19.99
N VAL A 30 10.89 -8.09 -20.43
CA VAL A 30 10.88 -7.30 -21.67
C VAL A 30 11.80 -7.97 -22.67
N HIS A 31 11.25 -8.32 -23.83
CA HIS A 31 11.92 -8.94 -24.95
C HIS A 31 12.05 -7.88 -26.05
N LYS A 32 13.27 -7.60 -26.50
CA LYS A 32 13.54 -6.63 -27.58
C LYS A 32 14.06 -7.38 -28.80
N ASN A 33 13.34 -7.32 -29.91
CA ASN A 33 13.76 -7.89 -31.19
C ASN A 33 13.71 -6.78 -32.25
N GLY A 34 14.86 -6.15 -32.51
CA GLY A 34 14.93 -4.97 -33.39
C GLY A 34 14.08 -3.82 -32.85
N ASP A 35 13.18 -3.29 -33.67
CA ASP A 35 12.21 -2.24 -33.32
C ASP A 35 11.00 -2.76 -32.52
N GLU A 36 10.81 -4.09 -32.40
CA GLU A 36 9.66 -4.66 -31.70
C GLU A 36 9.96 -4.96 -30.23
N VAL A 37 9.19 -4.31 -29.33
CA VAL A 37 9.24 -4.55 -27.89
C VAL A 37 8.04 -5.40 -27.46
N ARG A 38 8.33 -6.55 -26.86
CA ARG A 38 7.35 -7.52 -26.40
C ARG A 38 7.49 -7.73 -24.90
N PHE A 39 6.38 -7.85 -24.19
CA PHE A 39 6.33 -7.99 -22.74
C PHE A 39 5.86 -9.39 -22.39
N GLY A 40 6.72 -10.19 -21.76
CA GLY A 40 6.32 -11.44 -21.12
C GLY A 40 5.98 -11.21 -19.65
N TRP A 41 5.45 -12.25 -19.01
CA TRP A 41 5.34 -12.29 -17.55
C TRP A 41 5.90 -13.62 -17.06
N LYS A 42 6.54 -13.59 -15.89
CA LYS A 42 7.04 -14.76 -15.19
C LYS A 42 6.52 -14.73 -13.76
N ALA A 43 6.07 -15.89 -13.28
CA ALA A 43 5.78 -16.06 -11.87
C ALA A 43 7.11 -16.04 -11.11
N MET A 44 7.31 -15.04 -10.27
CA MET A 44 8.35 -15.13 -9.24
C MET A 44 7.81 -16.09 -8.17
N GLU A 45 8.44 -17.25 -8.05
CA GLU A 45 8.02 -18.30 -7.13
C GLU A 45 8.17 -17.78 -5.70
N ALA A 46 7.06 -17.41 -5.08
CA ALA A 46 6.97 -17.35 -3.63
C ALA A 46 6.80 -18.78 -3.11
N PRO A 47 7.43 -19.17 -1.99
CA PRO A 47 7.24 -20.48 -1.41
C PRO A 47 5.75 -20.75 -1.14
N ALA A 48 5.34 -21.99 -1.41
CA ALA A 48 3.97 -22.50 -1.47
C ALA A 48 3.08 -22.16 -0.24
N PRO A 49 1.74 -22.15 -0.42
CA PRO A 49 0.79 -21.45 0.43
C PRO A 49 0.45 -22.22 1.70
N ALA A 50 0.66 -21.60 2.86
CA ALA A 50 0.02 -22.04 4.10
C ALA A 50 -1.33 -21.34 4.24
N ALA A 51 -2.31 -22.10 4.70
CA ALA A 51 -3.71 -21.77 4.83
C ALA A 51 -4.00 -20.39 5.45
N ALA A 52 -5.17 -19.87 5.10
CA ALA A 52 -5.82 -18.77 5.79
C ALA A 52 -5.66 -18.90 7.32
N ASP A 53 -4.92 -17.99 7.92
CA ASP A 53 -5.26 -17.43 9.23
C ASP A 53 -4.46 -16.15 9.45
N ALA A 54 -5.12 -15.18 10.06
CA ALA A 54 -4.58 -14.00 10.69
C ALA A 54 -3.43 -13.22 10.00
N VAL A 55 -3.79 -12.00 9.62
CA VAL A 55 -2.92 -10.82 9.57
C VAL A 55 -1.90 -10.85 10.72
N LEU A 56 -0.64 -11.23 10.45
CA LEU A 56 0.48 -10.89 11.32
C LEU A 56 1.75 -10.72 10.47
N THR A 57 2.03 -9.47 10.13
CA THR A 57 3.34 -9.05 9.63
C THR A 57 4.39 -9.31 10.74
N THR A 58 5.12 -10.42 10.61
CA THR A 58 6.33 -10.65 11.41
C THR A 58 7.50 -10.02 10.66
N SER A 59 7.82 -8.79 11.05
CA SER A 59 9.07 -8.15 10.67
C SER A 59 10.19 -8.62 11.60
N LYS A 60 11.25 -9.12 10.98
CA LYS A 60 12.59 -9.45 11.52
C LYS A 60 13.01 -8.57 12.72
N PRO A 61 13.60 -9.15 13.80
CA PRO A 61 13.83 -8.44 15.04
C PRO A 61 15.01 -7.46 14.88
N LYS A 62 14.74 -6.16 14.90
CA LYS A 62 15.77 -5.12 15.02
C LYS A 62 15.54 -4.36 16.32
N LYS A 63 16.46 -4.62 17.26
CA LYS A 63 16.84 -3.88 18.48
C LYS A 63 15.75 -3.03 19.14
N ALA A 64 15.31 -3.48 20.31
CA ALA A 64 14.33 -2.82 21.16
C ALA A 64 14.77 -1.37 21.52
N ALA A 65 14.11 -0.40 20.89
CA ALA A 65 13.88 0.91 21.51
C ALA A 65 12.55 0.83 22.29
N PRO A 66 12.36 1.65 23.35
CA PRO A 66 11.24 1.50 24.28
C PRO A 66 9.92 1.41 23.51
N LYS A 67 9.19 0.31 23.73
CA LYS A 67 7.85 0.11 23.16
C LYS A 67 6.92 1.09 23.86
N VAL A 68 6.82 2.30 23.32
CA VAL A 68 5.65 3.14 23.55
C VAL A 68 4.48 2.35 22.96
N GLU A 69 3.53 1.99 23.82
CA GLU A 69 2.32 1.26 23.44
C GLU A 69 1.59 2.07 22.37
N ARG A 70 1.64 1.58 21.12
CA ARG A 70 1.01 2.27 19.99
C ARG A 70 -0.49 2.06 20.10
N VAL A 71 -1.20 3.16 20.35
CA VAL A 71 -2.65 3.20 20.43
C VAL A 71 -3.26 2.58 19.17
N GLU A 72 -4.15 1.62 19.40
CA GLU A 72 -4.95 0.97 18.36
C GLU A 72 -6.41 1.26 18.66
N GLN A 73 -7.10 1.88 17.70
CA GLN A 73 -8.50 2.28 17.82
C GLN A 73 -9.20 2.01 16.50
N ASN A 74 -10.46 1.55 16.57
CA ASN A 74 -11.28 1.27 15.40
C ASN A 74 -10.62 0.32 14.36
N GLY A 75 -9.80 -0.61 14.85
CA GLY A 75 -9.05 -1.56 14.01
C GLY A 75 -7.95 -0.92 13.17
N VAL A 76 -7.49 0.29 13.54
CA VAL A 76 -6.34 0.97 12.94
C VAL A 76 -5.31 1.23 14.03
N LYS A 77 -4.04 0.93 13.75
CA LYS A 77 -2.93 1.19 14.64
C LYS A 77 -2.24 2.49 14.25
N ARG A 78 -2.00 3.39 15.20
CA ARG A 78 -1.30 4.64 14.92
C ARG A 78 0.12 4.36 14.38
N PRO A 79 0.57 5.06 13.32
CA PRO A 79 1.92 4.89 12.79
C PRO A 79 2.97 5.20 13.86
N LYS A 80 4.15 4.60 13.70
CA LYS A 80 5.27 4.82 14.62
C LYS A 80 5.82 6.23 14.43
N ASP A 81 6.03 6.91 15.55
CA ASP A 81 6.64 8.24 15.60
C ASP A 81 8.00 8.29 14.90
N GLY A 82 8.32 9.43 14.27
CA GLY A 82 9.57 9.67 13.54
C GLY A 82 9.57 9.30 12.05
N GLY A 83 8.43 8.94 11.46
CA GLY A 83 8.30 8.69 10.01
C GLY A 83 7.36 9.68 9.31
N LEU A 84 7.42 9.74 7.97
CA LEU A 84 6.56 10.62 7.17
C LEU A 84 5.06 10.35 7.39
N CYS A 85 4.64 9.08 7.58
CA CYS A 85 3.26 8.74 7.92
C CYS A 85 2.82 9.32 9.28
N ALA A 86 3.72 9.30 10.28
CA ALA A 86 3.44 9.92 11.58
C ALA A 86 3.36 11.45 11.48
N ALA A 87 4.18 12.07 10.62
CA ALA A 87 4.09 13.49 10.34
C ALA A 87 2.75 13.89 9.71
N VAL A 88 2.24 13.09 8.76
CA VAL A 88 0.90 13.29 8.17
C VAL A 88 -0.18 13.19 9.25
N TRP A 89 -0.12 12.17 10.12
CA TRP A 89 -1.10 12.01 11.20
C TRP A 89 -1.03 13.15 12.21
N ALA A 90 0.17 13.59 12.61
CA ALA A 90 0.33 14.72 13.52
C ALA A 90 -0.27 16.02 12.94
N TRP A 91 -0.14 16.23 11.63
CA TRP A 91 -0.77 17.35 10.96
C TRP A 91 -2.30 17.22 10.95
N LEU A 92 -2.85 16.02 10.73
CA LEU A 92 -4.30 15.76 10.78
C LEU A 92 -4.87 15.88 12.20
N ASP A 93 -4.11 15.47 13.22
CA ASP A 93 -4.49 15.65 14.63
C ASP A 93 -4.55 17.14 15.01
N ALA A 94 -3.69 17.97 14.42
CA ALA A 94 -3.74 19.43 14.57
C ALA A 94 -4.85 20.10 13.72
N HIS A 95 -5.30 19.45 12.65
CA HIS A 95 -6.33 19.94 11.74
C HIS A 95 -7.47 18.91 11.58
N PRO A 96 -8.26 18.64 12.63
CA PRO A 96 -9.23 17.54 12.61
C PRO A 96 -10.36 17.72 11.59
N GLU A 97 -10.63 18.95 11.17
CA GLU A 97 -11.62 19.28 10.13
C GLU A 97 -11.03 19.34 8.72
N ALA A 98 -9.72 19.13 8.57
CA ALA A 98 -9.08 19.16 7.26
C ALA A 98 -9.71 18.15 6.31
N THR A 99 -9.96 18.57 5.07
CA THR A 99 -10.38 17.68 4.02
C THR A 99 -9.17 16.99 3.40
N ILE A 100 -9.43 15.94 2.61
CA ILE A 100 -8.38 15.30 1.82
C ILE A 100 -7.67 16.27 0.85
N LYS A 101 -8.36 17.33 0.41
CA LYS A 101 -7.76 18.36 -0.45
C LYS A 101 -6.74 19.19 0.35
N ASP A 102 -7.08 19.58 1.58
CA ASP A 102 -6.20 20.34 2.46
C ASP A 102 -4.97 19.52 2.85
N ALA A 103 -5.17 18.25 3.21
CA ALA A 103 -4.07 17.34 3.51
C ALA A 103 -3.11 17.17 2.32
N LYS A 104 -3.64 17.05 1.09
CA LYS A 104 -2.82 16.98 -0.13
C LYS A 104 -2.13 18.30 -0.47
N ALA A 105 -2.75 19.44 -0.15
CA ALA A 105 -2.15 20.76 -0.34
C ALA A 105 -0.96 20.99 0.60
N ALA A 106 -0.99 20.46 1.81
CA ALA A 106 0.12 20.49 2.76
C ALA A 106 1.28 19.53 2.37
N ALA A 107 1.04 18.56 1.48
CA ALA A 107 2.03 17.55 1.10
C ALA A 107 3.33 18.11 0.49
N PRO A 108 3.32 18.99 -0.53
CA PRO A 108 4.56 19.52 -1.12
C PRO A 108 5.41 20.32 -0.14
N GLU A 109 4.78 21.10 0.75
CA GLU A 109 5.49 21.92 1.75
C GLU A 109 6.24 21.07 2.78
N ASN A 110 5.72 19.87 3.06
CA ASN A 110 6.29 18.94 4.03
C ASN A 110 7.07 17.78 3.37
N GLY A 111 7.25 17.80 2.05
CA GLY A 111 7.93 16.73 1.31
C GLY A 111 7.20 15.39 1.33
N TRP A 112 5.88 15.39 1.51
CA TRP A 112 5.07 14.17 1.55
C TRP A 112 4.59 13.75 0.17
N ASN A 113 4.47 12.43 -0.03
CA ASN A 113 3.86 11.88 -1.23
C ASN A 113 2.32 11.99 -1.14
N ALA A 114 1.68 12.66 -2.09
CA ALA A 114 0.23 12.86 -2.11
C ALA A 114 -0.61 11.57 -2.11
N ASN A 115 -0.09 10.46 -2.67
CA ASN A 115 -0.73 9.16 -2.60
C ASN A 115 -0.64 8.57 -1.19
N ASN A 116 0.52 8.73 -0.53
CA ASN A 116 0.68 8.33 0.87
C ASN A 116 -0.26 9.12 1.78
N VAL A 117 -0.30 10.45 1.61
CA VAL A 117 -1.21 11.33 2.36
C VAL A 117 -2.66 10.88 2.23
N ALA A 118 -3.09 10.45 1.04
CA ALA A 118 -4.45 9.94 0.87
C ALA A 118 -4.72 8.65 1.66
N CYS A 119 -3.80 7.69 1.62
CA CYS A 119 -3.92 6.46 2.41
C CYS A 119 -3.97 6.76 3.91
N GLU A 120 -3.05 7.59 4.40
CA GLU A 120 -2.95 7.97 5.81
C GLU A 120 -4.17 8.77 6.27
N PHE A 121 -4.72 9.67 5.44
CA PHE A 121 -5.93 10.43 5.75
C PHE A 121 -7.14 9.54 6.03
N TYR A 122 -7.37 8.52 5.19
CA TYR A 122 -8.48 7.59 5.41
C TYR A 122 -8.23 6.66 6.60
N ALA A 123 -6.99 6.24 6.83
CA ALA A 123 -6.61 5.47 8.00
C ALA A 123 -6.82 6.28 9.29
N TRP A 124 -6.42 7.55 9.31
CA TRP A 124 -6.63 8.48 10.41
C TRP A 124 -8.12 8.76 10.66
N ARG A 125 -8.93 8.97 9.62
CA ARG A 125 -10.38 9.12 9.79
C ARG A 125 -11.01 7.87 10.38
N LYS A 126 -10.58 6.68 9.96
CA LYS A 126 -11.06 5.41 10.53
C LYS A 126 -10.63 5.25 11.98
N PHE A 127 -9.38 5.57 12.30
CA PHE A 127 -8.84 5.57 13.66
C PHE A 127 -9.68 6.46 14.59
N ASN A 128 -10.09 7.64 14.13
CA ASN A 128 -10.94 8.57 14.89
C ASN A 128 -12.45 8.27 14.81
N GLY A 129 -12.87 7.20 14.13
CA GLY A 129 -14.29 6.86 13.97
C GLY A 129 -15.08 7.83 13.07
N LEU A 130 -14.38 8.67 12.30
CA LEU A 130 -14.96 9.66 11.37
C LEU A 130 -15.31 9.04 10.00
N SER A 131 -14.97 7.77 9.76
CA SER A 131 -15.32 7.06 8.52
C SER A 131 -16.81 6.76 8.49
N ARG A 132 -17.58 7.45 7.63
CA ARG A 132 -19.05 7.37 7.47
C ARG A 132 -19.75 6.83 8.72
N ALA A 133 -20.34 7.72 9.52
CA ALA A 133 -21.48 7.31 10.33
C ALA A 133 -22.40 6.49 9.42
N THR A 134 -22.55 5.19 9.72
CA THR A 134 -23.66 4.44 9.17
C THR A 134 -24.87 5.23 9.68
N ALA A 135 -25.53 5.95 8.78
CA ALA A 135 -26.78 6.59 9.13
C ALA A 135 -27.69 5.44 9.56
N ALA A 136 -27.90 5.31 10.86
CA ALA A 136 -28.97 4.48 11.38
C ALA A 136 -30.25 5.19 10.95
N ASN A 137 -30.89 4.66 9.92
CA ASN A 137 -32.24 5.00 9.50
C ASN A 137 -33.00 3.69 9.33
#